data_AF-A0AA39E3P5-F1
#
_entry.id   AF-A0AA39E3P5-F1
#
_cell.length_a   1.000
_cell.length_b   1.000
_cell.length_c   1.000
_cell.angle_alpha   90.00
_cell.angle_beta   90.00
_cell.angle_gamma   90.00
#
_symmetry.space_group_name_H-M   'P 1'
#
loop_
_entity.id
_entity.type
_entity.pdbx_description
1 polymer ?
#
loop_
_entity_poly.entity_id
_entity_poly.type
_entity_poly.pdbx_seq_one_letter_code
_entity_poly.pdbx_strand_id
1 'polypeptide(L)'
;MIFSQLFSLKNTEENKRKRKGKRRGKFYPACGIRIPVFRSGWSGRFWGRTGCNFDGLGSCVTGNCGSRTIKCNSVGAAPPTTLVEFTLGTGGQDFYNVSLVHGCNLSMIVEGSGWSRMWASTGCTVDLNQGCPVELKVGDSNMCRSACEAFRSPEYSCSSAYSTPAT
;
A
#
# COMPACT_ATOMS: atom_id res chain seq x y z
N MET A 1 -18.52 14.39 4.42
CA MET A 1 -18.49 13.05 5.06
C MET A 1 -17.47 12.20 4.33
N ILE A 2 -16.30 11.97 4.94
CA ILE A 2 -15.21 11.18 4.37
C ILE A 2 -15.50 9.72 4.70
N PHE A 3 -15.96 8.94 3.72
CA PHE A 3 -16.02 7.49 3.85
C PHE A 3 -14.59 6.94 3.74
N SER A 4 -13.95 6.72 4.89
CA SER A 4 -12.78 5.85 5.00
C SER A 4 -13.23 4.41 4.74
N GLN A 5 -13.20 3.97 3.47
CA GLN A 5 -13.46 2.58 3.11
C GLN A 5 -12.15 1.81 2.97
N LEU A 6 -11.80 1.19 4.10
CA LEU A 6 -11.32 -0.18 4.26
C LEU A 6 -10.88 -0.93 2.99
N PHE A 7 -9.57 -1.08 2.76
CA PHE A 7 -9.04 -2.22 2.02
C PHE A 7 -7.62 -2.55 2.52
N SER A 8 -7.47 -3.75 3.10
CA SER A 8 -6.21 -4.29 3.61
C SER A 8 -5.85 -5.49 2.75
N LEU A 9 -4.90 -5.33 1.82
CA LEU A 9 -4.41 -6.41 0.95
C LEU A 9 -3.60 -7.41 1.78
N LYS A 10 -3.90 -8.71 1.65
CA LYS A 10 -3.03 -9.82 2.06
C LYS A 10 -2.57 -10.58 0.81
N ASN A 11 -1.26 -10.78 0.69
CA ASN A 11 -0.72 -11.81 -0.19
C ASN A 11 -1.03 -13.18 0.44
N THR A 12 -1.61 -14.10 -0.33
CA THR A 12 -1.95 -15.44 0.17
C THR A 12 -1.20 -16.49 -0.63
N GLU A 13 0.09 -16.64 -0.33
CA GLU A 13 0.81 -17.90 -0.55
C GLU A 13 0.69 -18.70 0.76
N GLU A 14 -0.41 -19.43 0.94
CA GLU A 14 -0.40 -20.65 1.77
C GLU A 14 -1.66 -21.51 1.59
N ASN A 15 -1.46 -22.60 0.87
CA ASN A 15 -2.08 -23.92 0.99
C ASN A 15 -3.61 -24.05 1.17
N LYS A 16 -4.22 -24.63 0.12
CA LYS A 16 -5.55 -25.27 0.10
C LYS A 16 -5.75 -26.24 1.27
N ARG A 17 -6.31 -25.80 2.41
CA ARG A 17 -7.01 -26.71 3.35
C ARG A 17 -8.32 -26.10 3.82
N LYS A 18 -9.41 -26.66 3.28
CA LYS A 18 -10.81 -26.44 3.67
C LYS A 18 -10.97 -26.59 5.19
N ARG A 19 -11.30 -25.50 5.90
CA ARG A 19 -11.98 -25.57 7.21
C ARG A 19 -13.31 -24.81 7.14
N LYS A 20 -14.40 -25.58 7.10
CA LYS A 20 -15.78 -25.11 7.30
C LYS A 20 -15.91 -24.62 8.75
N GLY A 21 -16.33 -23.38 8.98
CA GLY A 21 -16.68 -22.92 10.34
C GLY A 21 -16.92 -21.41 10.49
N LYS A 22 -18.19 -21.06 10.74
CA LYS A 22 -18.72 -19.86 11.43
C LYS A 22 -18.32 -18.47 10.90
N ARG A 23 -19.23 -17.85 10.13
CA ARG A 23 -19.17 -16.48 9.61
C ARG A 23 -19.23 -15.45 10.74
N ARG A 24 -18.09 -14.97 11.22
CA ARG A 24 -17.93 -13.58 11.70
C ARG A 24 -17.34 -12.79 10.54
N GLY A 25 -17.91 -11.64 10.19
CA GLY A 25 -17.63 -10.85 8.98
C GLY A 25 -16.17 -10.41 8.83
N LYS A 26 -15.31 -11.36 8.48
CA LYS A 26 -13.92 -11.14 8.12
C LYS A 26 -13.90 -10.92 6.60
N PHE A 27 -13.70 -9.67 6.21
CA PHE A 27 -13.51 -9.32 4.81
C PHE A 27 -12.09 -9.72 4.42
N TYR A 28 -11.96 -10.90 3.82
CA TYR A 28 -10.73 -11.41 3.23
C TYR A 28 -10.82 -11.16 1.73
N PRO A 29 -10.12 -10.18 1.15
CA PRO A 29 -10.08 -10.06 -0.29
C PRO A 29 -9.34 -11.28 -0.87
N ALA A 30 -9.96 -11.94 -1.85
CA ALA A 30 -9.24 -12.81 -2.79
C ALA A 30 -8.27 -11.97 -3.64
N CYS A 31 -7.40 -12.62 -4.43
CA CYS A 31 -6.47 -11.93 -5.36
C CYS A 31 -7.17 -10.79 -6.11
N GLY A 32 -6.77 -9.56 -5.80
CA GLY A 32 -7.33 -8.34 -6.37
C GLY A 32 -8.44 -7.71 -5.52
N ILE A 33 -8.34 -6.39 -5.34
CA ILE A 33 -9.39 -5.58 -4.73
C ILE A 33 -10.00 -4.71 -5.83
N ARG A 34 -11.32 -4.77 -5.96
CA ARG A 34 -12.06 -3.79 -6.77
C ARG A 34 -12.30 -2.56 -5.91
N ILE A 35 -11.65 -1.47 -6.27
CA ILE A 35 -11.87 -0.18 -5.63
C ILE A 35 -13.20 0.39 -6.15
N PRO A 36 -14.14 0.80 -5.28
CA PRO A 36 -15.39 1.40 -5.73
C PRO A 36 -15.11 2.74 -6.43
N VAL A 37 -16.00 3.12 -7.35
CA VAL A 37 -15.89 4.42 -8.05
C VAL A 37 -16.05 5.55 -7.03
N PHE A 38 -15.00 6.35 -6.86
CA PHE A 38 -15.06 7.56 -6.04
C PHE A 38 -15.61 8.73 -6.85
N ARG A 39 -16.14 9.73 -6.15
CA ARG A 39 -16.57 10.98 -6.79
C ARG A 39 -15.35 11.78 -7.25
N SER A 40 -15.52 12.54 -8.33
CA SER A 40 -14.58 13.57 -8.75
C SER A 40 -14.19 14.46 -7.56
N GLY A 41 -12.90 14.77 -7.44
CA GLY A 41 -12.31 15.54 -6.33
C GLY A 41 -11.82 14.69 -5.16
N TRP A 42 -11.85 13.36 -5.25
CA TRP A 42 -11.27 12.50 -4.22
C TRP A 42 -9.77 12.32 -4.41
N SER A 43 -9.01 12.41 -3.32
CA SER A 43 -7.59 12.06 -3.26
C SER A 43 -7.32 11.20 -2.03
N GLY A 44 -6.45 10.21 -2.17
CA GLY A 44 -6.14 9.30 -1.09
C GLY A 44 -5.14 8.23 -1.46
N ARG A 45 -4.85 7.36 -0.49
CA ARG A 45 -3.83 6.32 -0.60
C ARG A 45 -4.36 4.98 -0.11
N PHE A 46 -3.90 3.90 -0.73
CA PHE A 46 -4.14 2.52 -0.30
C PHE A 46 -2.81 1.83 -0.03
N TRP A 47 -2.85 0.83 0.85
CA TRP A 47 -1.71 -0.03 1.14
C TRP A 47 -2.16 -1.39 1.66
N GLY A 48 -1.25 -2.36 1.61
CA GLY A 48 -1.47 -3.71 2.13
C GLY A 48 -0.82 -3.90 3.50
N ARG A 49 -1.46 -4.70 4.35
CA ARG A 49 -0.94 -5.06 5.68
C ARG A 49 -0.78 -6.56 5.77
N THR A 50 0.37 -7.02 6.24
CA THR A 50 0.68 -8.46 6.37
C THR A 50 0.98 -8.83 7.83
N GLY A 51 0.89 -10.13 8.14
CA GLY A 51 1.15 -10.62 9.49
C GLY A 51 0.20 -10.07 10.57
N CYS A 52 -1.02 -9.67 10.20
CA CYS A 52 -1.92 -9.02 11.14
C CYS A 52 -2.59 -9.99 12.12
N ASN A 53 -2.60 -9.60 13.40
CA ASN A 53 -3.37 -10.23 14.47
C ASN A 53 -4.35 -9.20 15.08
N PHE A 54 -5.61 -9.58 15.19
CA PHE A 54 -6.69 -8.75 15.76
C PHE A 54 -7.45 -9.47 16.89
N ASP A 55 -6.90 -10.55 17.45
CA ASP A 55 -7.45 -11.22 18.63
C ASP A 55 -7.02 -10.45 19.91
N GLY A 56 -7.41 -9.17 20.01
CA GLY A 56 -7.00 -8.23 21.05
C GLY A 56 -6.74 -6.82 20.50
N LEU A 57 -5.70 -6.14 21.01
CA LEU A 57 -5.20 -4.91 20.39
C LEU A 57 -4.56 -5.26 19.05
N GLY A 58 -5.15 -4.76 17.96
CA GLY A 58 -4.76 -5.09 16.61
C GLY A 58 -3.37 -4.60 16.23
N SER A 59 -2.56 -5.48 15.63
CA SER A 59 -1.27 -5.09 15.05
C SER A 59 -1.00 -5.87 13.76
N CYS A 60 -0.09 -5.34 12.95
CA CYS A 60 0.42 -5.97 11.73
C CYS A 60 1.94 -5.88 11.70
N VAL A 61 2.59 -6.85 11.06
CA VAL A 61 4.05 -6.83 10.86
C VAL A 61 4.44 -5.72 9.90
N THR A 62 3.68 -5.52 8.83
CA THR A 62 3.93 -4.49 7.82
C THR A 62 2.70 -3.63 7.58
N GLY A 63 2.89 -2.36 7.19
CA GLY A 63 1.79 -1.44 6.90
C GLY A 63 0.87 -1.17 8.08
N ASN A 64 1.35 -1.43 9.31
CA ASN A 64 0.58 -1.17 10.51
C ASN A 64 0.25 0.33 10.60
N CYS A 65 -0.99 0.66 10.93
CA CYS A 65 -1.46 2.03 11.01
C CYS A 65 -1.70 2.50 12.45
N GLY A 66 -1.22 1.72 13.44
CA GLY A 66 -1.22 2.13 14.86
C GLY A 66 -2.60 2.24 15.53
N SER A 67 -3.70 2.09 14.80
CA SER A 67 -5.07 2.30 15.29
C SER A 67 -5.57 1.23 16.26
N ARG A 68 -4.80 0.15 16.48
CA ARG A 68 -5.14 -1.02 17.31
C ARG A 68 -6.44 -1.73 16.91
N THR A 69 -6.99 -1.39 15.75
CA THR A 69 -8.23 -1.95 15.21
C THR A 69 -8.06 -2.22 13.71
N ILE A 70 -9.01 -2.92 13.12
CA ILE A 70 -8.97 -3.20 11.68
C ILE A 70 -9.03 -1.88 10.87
N LYS A 71 -9.74 -0.86 11.36
CA LYS A 71 -9.88 0.45 10.69
C LYS A 71 -8.67 1.33 11.01
N CYS A 72 -8.09 1.96 10.00
CA CYS A 72 -6.93 2.84 10.22
C CYS A 72 -7.27 4.25 10.67
N ASN A 73 -8.55 4.65 10.66
CA ASN A 73 -9.02 5.94 11.20
C ASN A 73 -8.19 7.15 10.71
N SER A 74 -7.89 7.18 9.41
CA SER A 74 -7.07 8.22 8.76
C SER A 74 -5.59 8.27 9.18
N VAL A 75 -5.11 7.29 9.94
CA VAL A 75 -3.67 7.14 10.22
C VAL A 75 -3.00 6.42 9.05
N GLY A 76 -1.86 6.95 8.62
CA GLY A 76 -1.05 6.38 7.55
C GLY A 76 -0.38 5.06 7.92
N ALA A 77 0.18 4.39 6.92
CA ALA A 77 0.98 3.18 7.12
C ALA A 77 2.34 3.48 7.73
N ALA A 78 2.81 2.63 8.65
CA ALA A 78 4.21 2.63 9.07
C ALA A 78 5.11 2.03 7.96
N PRO A 79 6.19 2.73 7.54
CA PRO A 79 7.17 2.20 6.59
C PRO A 79 7.96 0.97 7.12
N PRO A 80 8.48 0.08 6.24
CA PRO A 80 8.34 0.16 4.79
C PRO A 80 6.98 -0.32 4.30
N THR A 81 6.41 0.38 3.32
CA THR A 81 5.11 0.03 2.74
C THR A 81 4.97 0.58 1.33
N THR A 82 4.60 -0.31 0.40
CA THR A 82 4.19 0.07 -0.95
C THR A 82 2.84 0.79 -0.86
N LEU A 83 2.76 2.01 -1.41
CA LEU A 83 1.54 2.79 -1.47
C LEU A 83 0.98 2.83 -2.88
N VAL A 84 -0.35 2.91 -2.97
CA VAL A 84 -1.05 3.27 -4.20
C VAL A 84 -1.74 4.60 -3.96
N GLU A 85 -1.41 5.61 -4.75
CA GLU A 85 -1.93 6.96 -4.58
C GLU A 85 -2.86 7.31 -5.74
N PHE A 86 -3.95 8.00 -5.42
CA PHE A 86 -4.96 8.41 -6.38
C PHE A 86 -5.34 9.87 -6.15
N THR A 87 -5.58 10.60 -7.23
CA THR A 87 -6.17 11.93 -7.28
C THR A 87 -7.12 11.96 -8.49
N LEU A 88 -8.43 11.96 -8.23
CA LEU A 88 -9.44 11.70 -9.26
C LEU A 88 -10.20 12.97 -9.63
N GLY A 89 -10.35 13.22 -10.93
CA GLY A 89 -11.12 14.32 -11.51
C GLY A 89 -10.53 15.72 -11.31
N THR A 90 -9.27 15.84 -10.90
CA THR A 90 -8.59 17.14 -10.79
C THR A 90 -8.28 17.68 -12.17
N GLY A 91 -8.90 18.81 -12.54
CA GLY A 91 -8.76 19.36 -13.90
C GLY A 91 -9.39 18.47 -14.99
N GLY A 92 -10.35 17.61 -14.63
CA GLY A 92 -10.96 16.65 -15.55
C GLY A 92 -10.08 15.42 -15.84
N GLN A 93 -8.99 15.23 -15.10
CA GLN A 93 -8.05 14.12 -15.26
C GLN A 93 -7.89 13.34 -13.96
N ASP A 94 -7.60 12.04 -14.11
CA ASP A 94 -7.27 11.14 -13.01
C ASP A 94 -5.76 10.89 -13.00
N PHE A 95 -5.14 11.08 -11.83
CA PHE A 95 -3.74 10.76 -11.58
C PHE A 95 -3.66 9.64 -10.57
N TYR A 96 -2.89 8.60 -10.88
CA TYR A 96 -2.64 7.49 -9.97
C TYR A 96 -1.25 6.92 -10.19
N ASN A 97 -0.64 6.43 -9.11
CA ASN A 97 0.67 5.80 -9.17
C ASN A 97 0.80 4.71 -8.09
N VAL A 98 1.79 3.84 -8.26
CA VAL A 98 2.33 3.02 -7.18
C VAL A 98 3.62 3.69 -6.72
N SER A 99 3.68 4.02 -5.43
CA SER A 99 4.78 4.76 -4.82
C SER A 99 5.56 3.88 -3.86
N LEU A 100 6.89 3.91 -4.04
CA LEU A 100 7.87 3.24 -3.17
C LEU A 100 8.66 4.24 -2.32
N VAL A 101 8.17 5.49 -2.22
CA VAL A 101 8.81 6.53 -1.39
C VAL A 101 8.94 6.09 0.07
N HIS A 102 8.00 5.29 0.56
CA HIS A 102 8.05 4.67 1.88
C HIS A 102 8.57 3.23 1.85
N GLY A 103 9.32 2.82 0.84
CA GLY A 103 9.81 1.45 0.68
C GLY A 103 8.76 0.48 0.14
N CYS A 104 9.05 -0.81 0.22
CA CYS A 104 8.18 -1.87 -0.28
C CYS A 104 8.03 -3.01 0.73
N ASN A 105 6.81 -3.53 0.80
CA ASN A 105 6.45 -4.72 1.56
C ASN A 105 5.66 -5.74 0.74
N LEU A 106 4.99 -5.27 -0.32
CA LEU A 106 4.16 -6.07 -1.21
C LEU A 106 4.32 -5.54 -2.64
N SER A 107 4.36 -6.46 -3.61
CA SER A 107 4.15 -6.14 -5.02
C SER A 107 2.70 -5.71 -5.23
N MET A 108 2.50 -4.62 -5.96
CA MET A 108 1.19 -4.05 -6.25
C MET A 108 1.14 -3.57 -7.69
N ILE A 109 -0.01 -3.78 -8.33
CA ILE A 109 -0.36 -3.23 -9.63
C ILE A 109 -1.75 -2.61 -9.57
N VAL A 110 -1.89 -1.46 -10.22
CA VAL A 110 -3.17 -0.81 -10.50
C VAL A 110 -3.49 -1.02 -11.96
N GLU A 111 -4.66 -1.58 -12.22
CA GLU A 111 -5.19 -1.77 -13.56
C GLU A 111 -6.53 -1.05 -13.65
N GLY A 112 -6.70 -0.19 -14.65
CA GLY A 112 -7.97 0.47 -14.91
C GLY A 112 -8.99 -0.54 -15.41
N SER A 113 -10.13 -0.67 -14.72
CA SER A 113 -11.21 -1.56 -15.15
C SER A 113 -12.31 -0.76 -15.87
N GLY A 114 -12.33 -0.82 -17.21
CA GLY A 114 -13.46 -0.38 -18.03
C GLY A 114 -13.10 -0.23 -19.51
N TRP A 115 -13.99 0.41 -20.29
CA TRP A 115 -13.96 0.37 -21.76
C TRP A 115 -12.97 1.33 -22.44
N SER A 116 -12.39 2.28 -21.70
CA SER A 116 -11.46 3.26 -22.26
C SER A 116 -10.04 2.69 -22.33
N ARG A 117 -9.43 2.72 -23.51
CA ARG A 117 -8.02 2.34 -23.74
C ARG A 117 -7.00 3.34 -23.17
N MET A 118 -7.44 4.41 -22.49
CA MET A 118 -6.56 5.47 -21.96
C MET A 118 -6.01 5.18 -20.55
N TRP A 119 -6.41 4.09 -19.90
CA TRP A 119 -5.87 3.74 -18.59
C TRP A 119 -4.67 2.82 -18.73
N ALA A 120 -3.49 3.34 -18.41
CA ALA A 120 -2.27 2.55 -18.33
C ALA A 120 -2.21 1.84 -16.97
N SER A 121 -1.87 0.55 -16.96
CA SER A 121 -1.51 -0.13 -15.72
C SER A 121 -0.24 0.50 -15.13
N THR A 122 -0.21 0.70 -13.82
CA THR A 122 0.99 1.18 -13.11
C THR A 122 1.26 0.31 -11.90
N GLY A 123 2.53 -0.01 -11.67
CA GLY A 123 2.93 -0.85 -10.56
C GLY A 123 4.20 -1.63 -10.80
N CYS A 124 4.54 -2.45 -9.81
CA CYS A 124 5.69 -3.34 -9.87
C CYS A 124 5.19 -4.77 -9.65
N THR A 125 5.32 -5.61 -10.66
CA THR A 125 4.96 -7.04 -10.61
C THR A 125 6.11 -7.90 -10.08
N VAL A 126 7.32 -7.34 -9.97
CA VAL A 126 8.49 -8.00 -9.42
C VAL A 126 8.49 -7.87 -7.90
N ASP A 127 8.87 -8.95 -7.21
CA ASP A 127 9.10 -8.89 -5.76
C ASP A 127 10.45 -8.22 -5.47
N LEU A 128 10.41 -6.90 -5.32
CA LEU A 128 11.58 -6.08 -4.99
C LEU A 128 12.25 -6.48 -3.67
N ASN A 129 11.55 -7.21 -2.80
CA ASN A 129 12.13 -7.66 -1.54
C ASN A 129 13.22 -8.71 -1.74
N GLN A 130 13.17 -9.49 -2.82
CA GLN A 130 14.22 -10.50 -3.12
C GLN A 130 15.54 -9.85 -3.52
N GLY A 131 15.47 -8.73 -4.24
CA GLY A 131 16.63 -7.96 -4.70
C GLY A 131 17.03 -6.80 -3.78
N CYS A 132 16.45 -6.71 -2.58
CA CYS A 132 16.70 -5.58 -1.69
C CYS A 132 18.17 -5.51 -1.26
N PRO A 133 18.88 -4.38 -1.47
CA PRO A 133 20.24 -4.18 -0.98
C PRO A 133 20.31 -4.33 0.55
N VAL A 134 21.43 -4.83 1.07
CA VAL A 134 21.57 -5.15 2.50
C VAL A 134 21.37 -3.91 3.39
N GLU A 135 21.75 -2.74 2.91
CA GLU A 135 21.63 -1.45 3.58
C GLU A 135 20.16 -1.02 3.74
N LEU A 136 19.26 -1.55 2.91
CA LEU A 136 17.84 -1.20 2.87
C LEU A 136 16.95 -2.31 3.47
N LYS A 137 17.50 -3.50 3.76
CA LYS A 137 16.75 -4.61 4.35
C LYS A 137 16.29 -4.30 5.77
N VAL A 138 15.10 -4.77 6.11
CA VAL A 138 14.59 -4.71 7.49
C VAL A 138 14.84 -6.04 8.20
N GLY A 139 15.96 -6.16 8.90
CA GLY A 139 16.36 -7.42 9.56
C GLY A 139 16.38 -8.59 8.56
N ASP A 140 15.94 -9.77 9.00
CA ASP A 140 15.83 -10.96 8.14
C ASP A 140 14.51 -11.03 7.34
N SER A 141 13.74 -9.94 7.31
CA SER A 141 12.44 -9.92 6.61
C SER A 141 12.59 -9.61 5.12
N ASN A 142 11.68 -10.15 4.31
CA ASN A 142 11.50 -9.78 2.90
C ASN A 142 10.79 -8.43 2.81
N MET A 143 11.44 -7.36 3.29
CA MET A 143 10.94 -5.99 3.26
C MET A 143 12.09 -5.04 2.95
N CYS A 144 11.84 -4.07 2.06
CA CYS A 144 12.85 -3.11 1.65
C CYS A 144 12.47 -1.68 2.04
N ARG A 145 13.33 -0.97 2.75
CA ARG A 145 13.20 0.47 2.96
C ARG A 145 13.51 1.21 1.67
N SER A 146 12.92 2.39 1.51
CA SER A 146 13.46 3.35 0.57
C SER A 146 14.73 3.98 1.15
N ALA A 147 15.53 4.60 0.28
CA ALA A 147 16.69 5.38 0.71
C ALA A 147 16.29 6.53 1.66
N CYS A 148 15.14 7.17 1.42
CA CYS A 148 14.56 8.19 2.29
C CYS A 148 14.36 7.65 3.73
N GLU A 149 13.76 6.46 3.87
CA GLU A 149 13.49 5.86 5.19
C GLU A 149 14.74 5.29 5.87
N ALA A 150 15.70 4.79 5.08
CA ALA A 150 16.94 4.21 5.59
C ALA A 150 17.96 5.26 6.02
N PHE A 151 18.23 6.25 5.16
CA PHE A 151 19.31 7.21 5.35
C PHE A 151 18.82 8.55 5.89
N ARG A 152 17.55 8.92 5.65
CA ARG A 152 16.94 10.19 6.09
C ARG A 152 17.73 11.43 5.66
N SER A 153 18.47 11.33 4.55
CA SER A 153 19.23 12.45 4.02
C SER A 153 18.34 13.34 3.15
N PRO A 154 18.59 14.65 3.09
CA PRO A 154 17.80 15.57 2.29
C PRO A 154 17.72 15.19 0.80
N GLU A 155 18.81 14.63 0.27
CA GLU A 155 18.95 14.15 -1.11
C GLU A 155 17.95 13.03 -1.42
N TYR A 156 17.89 12.02 -0.55
CA TYR A 156 17.01 10.87 -0.75
C TYR A 156 15.55 11.16 -0.41
N SER A 157 15.30 12.14 0.46
CA SER A 157 13.98 12.55 0.90
C SER A 157 13.38 13.69 0.07
N CYS A 158 14.09 14.17 -0.95
CA CYS A 158 13.71 15.33 -1.76
C CYS A 158 13.30 16.52 -0.89
N SER A 159 14.15 16.90 0.06
CA SER A 159 13.85 17.94 1.04
C SER A 159 14.95 18.99 1.13
N SER A 160 14.63 20.13 1.75
CA SER A 160 15.54 21.28 1.85
C SER A 160 16.03 21.74 0.47
N ALA A 161 17.36 21.73 0.25
CA ALA A 161 17.96 22.11 -1.02
C ALA A 161 17.57 21.17 -2.18
N TYR A 162 17.05 19.97 -1.89
CA TYR A 162 16.67 18.95 -2.87
C TYR A 162 15.15 18.85 -3.05
N SER A 163 14.42 19.93 -2.76
CA SER A 163 12.95 19.92 -2.75
C SER A 163 12.30 20.13 -4.12
N THR A 164 13.09 20.30 -5.18
CA THR A 164 12.60 20.46 -6.55
C THR A 164 13.15 19.37 -7.46
N PRO A 165 12.45 18.99 -8.54
CA PRO A 165 12.97 17.98 -9.46
C PRO A 165 14.32 18.34 -10.12
N ALA A 166 14.68 19.63 -10.13
CA ALA A 166 15.90 20.13 -10.76
C ALA A 166 17.11 20.17 -9.82
N THR A 167 16.90 19.92 -8.52
CA THR A 167 17.89 20.07 -7.46
C THR A 167 17.84 18.86 -6.56
#